data_AF-A0A850NX17-F1
#
_entry.id   AF-A0A850NX17-F1
#
_cell.length_a   1.000
_cell.length_b   1.000
_cell.length_c   1.000
_cell.angle_alpha   90.00
_cell.angle_beta   90.00
_cell.angle_gamma   90.00
#
_symmetry.space_group_name_H-M   'P 1'
#
loop_
_entity.id
_entity.type
_entity.pdbx_description
1 polymer ?
#
loop_
_entity_poly.entity_id
_entity_poly.type
_entity_poly.pdbx_seq_one_letter_code
_entity_poly.pdbx_strand_id
1 'polypeptide(L)'
;GEEHDRRLRILEAPPYAIVGKVATIRVQIDDLGPDPDRGATAELRVHRAGGPDTARSVAVGEPQTLEVPIDHAGPTLIELEAAPLPGEVSDVNNRATLRINGVRDKLRVLLISGAPNQGERVWRRLLKADPSVELVHFTILRPPDKDDLTPLSELALIQFPVRTLFQDKIDQFDLIILDQFDDSTRLPDAYLANIADFVRQGGGLLMTAGPEFIGPGSLQDTPLGDILPVHVPVDGGLHEQRLVPELTELGRRHPVTADLPGVTPSGTDWGPWYRELLGQTPREGSETLMSGPTPEGGRTPLLVLDHVEQGRVAMLLSDQIWLWSRGEGGGGPQAELLRRLSHWLMKEPQLDEEQLDAAITDGTLTVTRRS
;
A
#
# COMPACT_ATOMS: atom_id res chain seq x y z
N GLY A 1 51.29 -18.69 -19.56
CA GLY A 1 50.18 -19.58 -19.96
C GLY A 1 49.27 -18.75 -20.83
N GLU A 2 48.56 -19.36 -21.76
CA GLU A 2 47.49 -18.67 -22.46
C GLU A 2 46.44 -18.22 -21.41
N GLU A 3 46.10 -16.95 -21.44
CA GLU A 3 45.16 -16.36 -20.48
C GLU A 3 43.73 -16.54 -21.00
N HIS A 4 42.86 -17.07 -20.14
CA HIS A 4 41.43 -17.24 -20.39
C HIS A 4 40.64 -16.36 -19.42
N ASP A 5 39.60 -15.72 -19.93
CA ASP A 5 38.81 -14.75 -19.17
C ASP A 5 37.34 -14.84 -19.59
N ARG A 6 36.40 -14.95 -18.64
CA ARG A 6 34.97 -14.94 -18.94
C ARG A 6 34.41 -13.56 -18.64
N ARG A 7 33.50 -13.11 -19.49
CA ARG A 7 32.90 -11.79 -19.36
C ARG A 7 31.41 -11.86 -19.54
N LEU A 8 30.69 -11.41 -18.51
CA LEU A 8 29.26 -11.15 -18.59
C LEU A 8 29.03 -9.72 -19.09
N ARG A 9 28.21 -9.56 -20.11
CA ARG A 9 27.81 -8.26 -20.67
C ARG A 9 26.29 -8.12 -20.68
N ILE A 10 25.81 -6.96 -20.24
CA ILE A 10 24.42 -6.54 -20.44
C ILE A 10 24.36 -5.88 -21.82
N LEU A 11 23.55 -6.44 -22.71
CA LEU A 11 23.33 -5.91 -24.05
C LEU A 11 22.19 -4.91 -24.06
N GLU A 12 21.11 -5.20 -23.33
CA GLU A 12 19.90 -4.38 -23.26
C GLU A 12 19.21 -4.59 -21.92
N ALA A 13 18.86 -3.51 -21.24
CA ALA A 13 18.05 -3.54 -20.02
C ALA A 13 17.19 -2.26 -19.96
N PRO A 14 15.86 -2.38 -19.82
CA PRO A 14 15.02 -1.21 -19.71
C PRO A 14 15.24 -0.52 -18.35
N PRO A 15 15.39 0.82 -18.31
CA PRO A 15 15.52 1.53 -17.04
C PRO A 15 14.21 1.56 -16.23
N TYR A 16 13.08 1.33 -16.90
CA TYR A 16 11.74 1.32 -16.30
C TYR A 16 10.91 0.13 -16.78
N ALA A 17 10.10 -0.41 -15.90
CA ALA A 17 9.15 -1.48 -16.22
C ALA A 17 7.86 -1.34 -15.40
N ILE A 18 6.77 -1.91 -15.88
CA ILE A 18 5.47 -1.81 -15.21
C ILE A 18 5.39 -2.86 -14.10
N VAL A 19 4.97 -2.45 -12.90
CA VAL A 19 4.73 -3.36 -11.77
C VAL A 19 3.69 -4.42 -12.13
N GLY A 20 3.92 -5.67 -11.72
CA GLY A 20 3.10 -6.82 -12.08
C GLY A 20 3.34 -7.37 -13.49
N LYS A 21 4.27 -6.77 -14.26
CA LYS A 21 4.71 -7.27 -15.57
C LYS A 21 6.15 -7.76 -15.52
N VAL A 22 6.55 -8.46 -16.59
CA VAL A 22 7.92 -8.91 -16.78
C VAL A 22 8.75 -7.85 -17.53
N ALA A 23 9.94 -7.56 -17.02
CA ALA A 23 10.95 -6.81 -17.72
C ALA A 23 11.85 -7.76 -18.51
N THR A 24 12.13 -7.41 -19.77
CA THR A 24 13.00 -8.20 -20.64
C THR A 24 14.41 -7.63 -20.62
N ILE A 25 15.40 -8.45 -20.28
CA ILE A 25 16.83 -8.10 -20.25
C ILE A 25 17.56 -8.99 -21.23
N ARG A 26 18.51 -8.44 -21.99
CA ARG A 26 19.40 -9.21 -22.85
C ARG A 26 20.82 -9.17 -22.33
N VAL A 27 21.42 -10.34 -22.19
CA VAL A 27 22.77 -10.53 -21.68
C VAL A 27 23.55 -11.47 -22.57
N GLN A 28 24.87 -11.45 -22.49
CA GLN A 28 25.74 -12.37 -23.19
C GLN A 28 26.94 -12.70 -22.31
N ILE A 29 27.31 -13.98 -22.28
CA ILE A 29 28.54 -14.45 -21.66
C ILE A 29 29.52 -14.74 -22.79
N ASP A 30 30.72 -14.19 -22.71
CA ASP A 30 31.79 -14.40 -23.68
C ASP A 30 33.02 -14.98 -22.98
N ASP A 31 33.62 -15.99 -23.61
CA ASP A 31 34.91 -16.52 -23.20
C ASP A 31 35.99 -15.94 -24.12
N LEU A 32 36.96 -15.25 -23.52
CA LEU A 32 38.09 -14.62 -24.19
C LEU A 32 39.32 -15.52 -24.03
N GLY A 33 40.08 -15.71 -25.11
CA GLY A 33 41.27 -16.54 -25.12
C GLY A 33 41.60 -17.06 -26.53
N PRO A 34 42.73 -17.77 -26.70
CA PRO A 34 43.21 -18.23 -27.99
C PRO A 34 42.40 -19.37 -28.62
N ASP A 35 41.64 -20.14 -27.83
CA ASP A 35 40.76 -21.21 -28.34
C ASP A 35 39.41 -21.22 -27.58
N PRO A 36 38.49 -20.28 -27.88
CA PRO A 36 37.19 -20.25 -27.24
C PRO A 36 36.33 -21.42 -27.73
N ASP A 37 35.88 -22.23 -26.77
CA ASP A 37 35.20 -23.49 -27.04
C ASP A 37 33.81 -23.23 -27.67
N ARG A 38 33.71 -23.47 -28.98
CA ARG A 38 32.52 -23.13 -29.79
C ARG A 38 31.38 -24.09 -29.44
N GLY A 39 30.38 -23.58 -28.71
CA GLY A 39 29.25 -24.35 -28.21
C GLY A 39 29.32 -24.65 -26.71
N ALA A 40 30.29 -24.05 -25.99
CA ALA A 40 30.32 -24.09 -24.54
C ALA A 40 29.03 -23.51 -23.94
N THR A 41 28.67 -24.04 -22.77
CA THR A 41 27.59 -23.49 -21.95
C THR A 41 28.14 -23.02 -20.60
N ALA A 42 27.52 -21.99 -20.05
CA ALA A 42 27.84 -21.45 -18.74
C ALA A 42 26.57 -21.43 -17.88
N GLU A 43 26.72 -21.68 -16.58
CA GLU A 43 25.63 -21.42 -15.63
C GLU A 43 25.56 -19.91 -15.38
N LEU A 44 24.39 -19.32 -15.63
CA LEU A 44 24.05 -17.94 -15.28
C LEU A 44 23.10 -17.97 -14.09
N ARG A 45 23.53 -17.39 -12.97
CA ARG A 45 22.70 -17.15 -11.79
C ARG A 45 22.13 -15.74 -11.84
N VAL A 46 20.87 -15.62 -11.45
CA VAL A 46 20.11 -14.37 -11.38
C VAL A 46 19.60 -14.22 -9.96
N HIS A 47 20.15 -13.22 -9.28
CA HIS A 47 19.80 -12.84 -7.93
C HIS A 47 18.94 -11.58 -7.98
N ARG A 48 17.77 -11.62 -7.35
CA ARG A 48 16.82 -10.51 -7.28
C ARG A 48 16.42 -10.30 -5.83
N ALA A 49 16.51 -9.06 -5.35
CA ALA A 49 16.03 -8.71 -4.02
C ALA A 49 14.55 -9.13 -3.84
N GLY A 50 14.27 -9.92 -2.80
CA GLY A 50 12.91 -10.40 -2.50
C GLY A 50 12.39 -11.55 -3.38
N GLY A 51 13.20 -12.14 -4.26
CA GLY A 51 12.84 -13.31 -5.07
C GLY A 51 13.74 -14.52 -4.83
N PRO A 52 13.31 -15.72 -5.26
CA PRO A 52 14.19 -16.89 -5.26
C PRO A 52 15.30 -16.71 -6.29
N ASP A 53 16.50 -17.15 -5.94
CA ASP A 53 17.61 -17.25 -6.86
C ASP A 53 17.29 -18.24 -7.97
N THR A 54 17.57 -17.86 -9.22
CA THR A 54 17.39 -18.75 -10.36
C THR A 54 18.74 -18.99 -11.05
N ALA A 55 18.96 -20.22 -11.51
CA ALA A 55 20.13 -20.59 -12.27
C ALA A 55 19.69 -21.23 -13.58
N ARG A 56 20.39 -20.93 -14.66
CA ARG A 56 20.13 -21.54 -15.97
C ARG A 56 21.41 -21.72 -16.77
N SER A 57 21.47 -22.79 -17.54
CA SER A 57 22.55 -23.02 -18.50
C SER A 57 22.29 -22.20 -19.77
N VAL A 58 23.28 -21.42 -20.20
CA VAL A 58 23.20 -20.57 -21.40
C VAL A 58 24.37 -20.82 -22.33
N ALA A 59 24.15 -20.67 -23.64
CA ALA A 59 25.21 -20.77 -24.64
C ALA A 59 26.15 -19.56 -24.55
N VAL A 60 27.46 -19.83 -24.52
CA VAL A 60 28.51 -18.81 -24.56
C VAL A 60 28.61 -18.23 -25.97
N GLY A 61 28.81 -16.91 -26.08
CA GLY A 61 28.92 -16.18 -27.33
C GLY A 61 27.58 -15.80 -27.98
N GLU A 62 26.45 -16.24 -27.40
CA GLU A 62 25.11 -15.96 -27.91
C GLU A 62 24.31 -15.06 -26.95
N PRO A 63 23.58 -14.05 -27.46
CA PRO A 63 22.66 -13.26 -26.66
C PRO A 63 21.54 -14.11 -26.05
N GLN A 64 21.31 -13.92 -24.75
CA GLN A 64 20.30 -14.61 -23.97
C GLN A 64 19.27 -13.61 -23.46
N THR A 65 17.99 -13.98 -23.56
CA THR A 65 16.89 -13.17 -23.04
C THR A 65 16.49 -13.66 -21.66
N LEU A 66 16.38 -12.74 -20.71
CA LEU A 66 15.93 -12.94 -19.33
C LEU A 66 14.60 -12.22 -19.14
N GLU A 67 13.63 -12.89 -18.56
CA GLU A 67 12.38 -12.27 -18.11
C GLU A 67 12.44 -12.14 -16.59
N VAL A 68 12.35 -10.92 -16.08
CA VAL A 68 12.40 -10.65 -14.65
C VAL A 68 11.08 -10.02 -14.22
N PRO A 69 10.32 -10.66 -13.32
CA PRO A 69 9.09 -10.08 -12.79
C PRO A 69 9.41 -8.87 -11.90
N ILE A 70 8.62 -7.81 -12.08
CA ILE A 70 8.73 -6.56 -11.31
C ILE A 70 7.57 -6.50 -10.32
N ASP A 71 7.84 -6.88 -9.07
CA ASP A 71 6.78 -7.14 -8.08
C ASP A 71 6.32 -5.88 -7.33
N HIS A 72 7.16 -4.84 -7.29
CA HIS A 72 6.88 -3.60 -6.56
C HIS A 72 7.32 -2.37 -7.36
N ALA A 73 6.78 -1.21 -6.99
CA ALA A 73 7.23 0.06 -7.54
C ALA A 73 8.63 0.42 -7.02
N GLY A 74 9.31 1.36 -7.66
CA GLY A 74 10.64 1.80 -7.24
C GLY A 74 11.75 0.85 -7.70
N PRO A 75 12.96 0.96 -7.12
CA PRO A 75 14.13 0.28 -7.64
C PRO A 75 14.14 -1.22 -7.31
N THR A 76 14.24 -2.06 -8.34
CA THR A 76 14.59 -3.47 -8.21
C THR A 76 16.04 -3.66 -8.64
N LEU A 77 16.87 -4.18 -7.74
CA LEU A 77 18.26 -4.53 -8.03
C LEU A 77 18.33 -5.98 -8.50
N ILE A 78 19.02 -6.20 -9.63
CA ILE A 78 19.22 -7.52 -10.22
C ILE A 78 20.72 -7.72 -10.37
N GLU A 79 21.23 -8.74 -9.69
CA GLU A 79 22.60 -9.20 -9.83
C GLU A 79 22.62 -10.46 -10.70
N LEU A 80 23.55 -10.47 -11.64
CA LEU A 80 23.78 -11.55 -12.58
C LEU A 80 25.20 -12.05 -12.37
N GLU A 81 25.35 -13.37 -12.27
CA GLU A 81 26.64 -14.02 -12.05
C GLU A 81 26.81 -15.19 -13.01
N ALA A 82 27.87 -15.15 -13.81
CA ALA A 82 28.30 -16.28 -14.63
C ALA A 82 29.23 -17.19 -13.82
N ALA A 83 29.07 -18.51 -13.93
CA ALA A 83 29.99 -19.45 -13.31
C ALA A 83 31.41 -19.28 -13.87
N PRO A 84 32.44 -19.31 -13.01
CA PRO A 84 33.82 -19.06 -13.40
C PRO A 84 34.39 -20.16 -14.30
N LEU A 85 35.41 -19.82 -15.08
CA LEU A 85 36.19 -20.77 -15.87
C LEU A 85 37.40 -21.30 -15.07
N PRO A 86 37.80 -22.58 -15.26
CA PRO A 86 39.04 -23.07 -14.68
C PRO A 86 40.26 -22.29 -15.20
N GLY A 87 41.06 -21.73 -14.29
CA GLY A 87 42.27 -20.97 -14.66
C GLY A 87 41.99 -19.57 -15.19
N GLU A 88 40.80 -19.02 -14.93
CA GLU A 88 40.43 -17.66 -15.27
C GLU A 88 41.33 -16.61 -14.61
N VAL A 89 41.61 -15.51 -15.31
CA VAL A 89 42.45 -14.42 -14.80
C VAL A 89 41.77 -13.69 -13.63
N SER A 90 40.46 -13.50 -13.69
CA SER A 90 39.69 -12.75 -12.69
C SER A 90 38.21 -13.10 -12.74
N ASP A 91 37.55 -13.18 -11.59
CA ASP A 91 36.09 -13.41 -11.52
C ASP A 91 35.28 -12.11 -11.52
N VAL A 92 35.93 -10.94 -11.51
CA VAL A 92 35.26 -9.63 -11.32
C VAL A 92 34.28 -9.33 -12.46
N ASN A 93 34.64 -9.69 -13.68
CA ASN A 93 33.88 -9.52 -14.91
C ASN A 93 32.84 -10.62 -15.17
N ASN A 94 32.73 -11.59 -14.27
CA ASN A 94 31.67 -12.59 -14.28
C ASN A 94 30.37 -12.07 -13.64
N ARG A 95 30.43 -10.91 -12.99
CA ARG A 95 29.28 -10.29 -12.33
C ARG A 95 28.83 -9.02 -13.04
N ALA A 96 27.52 -8.81 -13.10
CA ALA A 96 26.92 -7.57 -13.55
C ALA A 96 25.69 -7.24 -12.69
N THR A 97 25.58 -5.99 -12.26
CA THR A 97 24.42 -5.50 -11.51
C THR A 97 23.68 -4.46 -12.33
N LEU A 98 22.36 -4.56 -12.37
CA LEU A 98 21.50 -3.59 -13.02
C LEU A 98 20.32 -3.21 -12.15
N ARG A 99 19.80 -2.01 -12.39
CA ARG A 99 18.67 -1.44 -11.67
C ARG A 99 17.54 -1.19 -12.64
N ILE A 100 16.38 -1.78 -12.38
CA ILE A 100 15.14 -1.50 -13.10
C ILE A 100 14.19 -0.80 -12.15
N ASN A 101 13.65 0.34 -12.55
CA ASN A 101 12.69 1.07 -11.72
C ASN A 101 11.26 0.68 -12.10
N GLY A 102 10.58 -0.03 -11.20
CA GLY A 102 9.17 -0.34 -11.31
C GLY A 102 8.33 0.94 -11.27
N VAL A 103 7.50 1.15 -12.28
CA VAL A 103 6.54 2.26 -12.35
C VAL A 103 5.15 1.63 -12.39
N ARG A 104 4.28 2.01 -11.46
CA ARG A 104 2.89 1.56 -11.52
C ARG A 104 2.16 2.27 -12.65
N ASP A 105 1.16 1.59 -13.19
CA ASP A 105 0.08 2.29 -13.89
C ASP A 105 -0.70 3.15 -12.87
N LYS A 106 -1.78 3.81 -13.30
CA LYS A 106 -2.61 4.57 -12.37
C LYS A 106 -3.15 3.68 -11.25
N LEU A 107 -2.98 4.13 -10.01
CA LEU A 107 -3.56 3.55 -8.82
C LEU A 107 -5.08 3.72 -8.85
N ARG A 108 -5.82 2.62 -8.71
CA ARG A 108 -7.28 2.64 -8.84
C ARG A 108 -7.89 2.59 -7.45
N VAL A 109 -8.64 3.62 -7.10
CA VAL A 109 -9.24 3.78 -5.77
C VAL A 109 -10.76 3.74 -5.88
N LEU A 110 -11.40 2.90 -5.07
CA LEU A 110 -12.84 2.84 -4.90
C LEU A 110 -13.23 3.53 -3.59
N LEU A 111 -13.86 4.71 -3.68
CA LEU A 111 -14.41 5.43 -2.52
C LEU A 111 -15.91 5.17 -2.42
N ILE A 112 -16.34 4.68 -1.27
CA ILE A 112 -17.73 4.33 -0.96
C ILE A 112 -18.14 5.12 0.28
N SER A 113 -19.15 5.97 0.13
CA SER A 113 -19.70 6.78 1.22
C SER A 113 -21.16 6.43 1.49
N GLY A 114 -21.52 6.25 2.77
CA GLY A 114 -22.90 5.93 3.16
C GLY A 114 -23.88 7.07 2.93
N ALA A 115 -23.41 8.32 3.04
CA ALA A 115 -24.18 9.52 2.71
C ALA A 115 -23.24 10.66 2.29
N PRO A 116 -23.74 11.69 1.57
CA PRO A 116 -22.94 12.87 1.24
C PRO A 116 -22.46 13.57 2.52
N ASN A 117 -21.14 13.66 2.69
CA ASN A 117 -20.54 14.19 3.91
C ASN A 117 -19.28 15.04 3.60
N GLN A 118 -18.69 15.69 4.62
CA GLN A 118 -17.52 16.54 4.43
C GLN A 118 -16.22 15.74 4.25
N GLY A 119 -16.12 14.54 4.84
CA GLY A 119 -15.01 13.59 4.66
C GLY A 119 -14.89 13.15 3.20
N GLU A 120 -15.99 12.74 2.57
CA GLU A 120 -16.06 12.40 1.14
C GLU A 120 -15.46 13.53 0.27
N ARG A 121 -15.83 14.78 0.55
CA ARG A 121 -15.33 15.94 -0.22
C ARG A 121 -13.83 16.13 -0.07
N VAL A 122 -13.31 15.87 1.12
CA VAL A 122 -11.87 15.92 1.42
C VAL A 122 -11.14 14.83 0.64
N TRP A 123 -11.63 13.59 0.71
CA TRP A 123 -11.08 12.45 -0.04
C TRP A 123 -11.08 12.70 -1.54
N ARG A 124 -12.22 13.09 -2.10
CA ARG A 124 -12.35 13.35 -3.54
C ARG A 124 -11.45 14.47 -4.01
N ARG A 125 -11.28 15.53 -3.22
CA ARG A 125 -10.36 16.63 -3.59
C ARG A 125 -8.92 16.14 -3.61
N LEU A 126 -8.52 15.36 -2.60
CA LEU A 126 -7.17 14.82 -2.48
C LEU A 126 -6.86 13.85 -3.63
N LEU A 127 -7.71 12.84 -3.82
CA LEU A 127 -7.48 11.77 -4.80
C LEU A 127 -7.59 12.28 -6.24
N LYS A 128 -8.48 13.25 -6.55
CA LYS A 128 -8.54 13.85 -7.88
C LYS A 128 -7.40 14.81 -8.19
N ALA A 129 -6.72 15.32 -7.17
CA ALA A 129 -5.56 16.19 -7.36
C ALA A 129 -4.30 15.38 -7.71
N ASP A 130 -4.29 14.08 -7.42
CA ASP A 130 -3.18 13.19 -7.74
C ASP A 130 -3.30 12.63 -9.17
N PRO A 131 -2.38 12.95 -10.09
CA PRO A 131 -2.41 12.45 -11.46
C PRO A 131 -2.15 10.94 -11.57
N SER A 132 -1.58 10.33 -10.53
CA SER A 132 -1.33 8.89 -10.45
C SER A 132 -2.57 8.09 -10.03
N VAL A 133 -3.66 8.74 -9.61
CA VAL A 133 -4.85 8.07 -9.10
C VAL A 133 -6.02 8.15 -10.08
N GLU A 134 -6.66 7.00 -10.32
CA GLU A 134 -7.98 6.90 -10.94
C GLU A 134 -9.03 6.62 -9.85
N LEU A 135 -9.90 7.60 -9.60
CA LEU A 135 -10.94 7.53 -8.57
C LEU A 135 -12.28 7.07 -9.15
N VAL A 136 -12.79 5.94 -8.66
CA VAL A 136 -14.20 5.54 -8.76
C VAL A 136 -14.88 5.88 -7.44
N HIS A 137 -15.94 6.69 -7.48
CA HIS A 137 -16.62 7.17 -6.28
C HIS A 137 -18.11 6.83 -6.32
N PHE A 138 -18.63 6.34 -5.20
CA PHE A 138 -20.02 5.99 -4.99
C PHE A 138 -20.54 6.55 -3.67
N THR A 139 -21.71 7.19 -3.71
CA THR A 139 -22.43 7.66 -2.52
C THR A 139 -23.80 7.03 -2.51
N ILE A 140 -24.20 6.45 -1.38
CA ILE A 140 -25.56 5.94 -1.20
C ILE A 140 -26.47 7.13 -0.88
N LEU A 141 -27.49 7.36 -1.71
CA LEU A 141 -28.26 8.62 -1.71
C LEU A 141 -29.57 8.57 -0.90
N ARG A 142 -29.88 7.50 -0.15
CA ARG A 142 -31.17 7.36 0.54
C ARG A 142 -31.01 6.98 2.03
N PRO A 143 -31.65 7.71 2.97
CA PRO A 143 -31.77 7.31 4.37
C PRO A 143 -32.59 6.01 4.52
N PRO A 144 -32.25 5.15 5.49
CA PRO A 144 -32.93 3.86 5.74
C PRO A 144 -34.44 4.00 6.02
N ASP A 145 -34.89 5.14 6.56
CA ASP A 145 -36.28 5.39 6.97
C ASP A 145 -37.30 5.46 5.81
N LYS A 146 -36.84 5.37 4.56
CA LYS A 146 -37.69 5.32 3.36
C LYS A 146 -37.61 3.94 2.72
N ASP A 147 -38.24 2.98 3.37
CA ASP A 147 -38.47 1.64 2.84
C ASP A 147 -39.19 1.71 1.50
N ASP A 148 -38.51 1.20 0.49
CA ASP A 148 -39.01 1.03 -0.85
C ASP A 148 -38.43 -0.33 -1.29
N LEU A 149 -39.30 -1.28 -1.63
CA LEU A 149 -38.95 -2.68 -1.95
C LEU A 149 -38.15 -2.81 -3.27
N THR A 150 -37.67 -1.69 -3.81
CA THR A 150 -36.96 -1.61 -5.07
C THR A 150 -35.48 -1.98 -4.87
N PRO A 151 -34.93 -2.95 -5.63
CA PRO A 151 -33.52 -3.35 -5.54
C PRO A 151 -32.55 -2.19 -5.73
N LEU A 152 -31.40 -2.21 -5.04
CA LEU A 152 -30.37 -1.14 -5.11
C LEU A 152 -29.95 -0.78 -6.55
N SER A 153 -29.91 -1.78 -7.44
CA SER A 153 -29.59 -1.65 -8.87
C SER A 153 -30.62 -0.84 -9.67
N GLU A 154 -31.87 -0.79 -9.20
CA GLU A 154 -33.00 -0.08 -9.81
C GLU A 154 -33.20 1.32 -9.18
N LEU A 155 -32.46 1.64 -8.13
CA LEU A 155 -32.58 2.88 -7.34
C LEU A 155 -31.57 3.97 -7.68
N ALA A 156 -30.53 3.66 -8.46
CA ALA A 156 -29.55 4.63 -8.92
C ALA A 156 -30.02 5.32 -10.21
N LEU A 157 -29.81 6.64 -10.34
CA LEU A 157 -30.20 7.42 -11.54
C LEU A 157 -29.54 6.91 -12.84
N ILE A 158 -28.47 6.12 -12.67
CA ILE A 158 -27.79 5.29 -13.66
C ILE A 158 -27.59 3.94 -12.96
N GLN A 159 -27.99 2.82 -13.56
CA GLN A 159 -27.80 1.51 -12.93
C GLN A 159 -26.32 1.32 -12.54
N PHE A 160 -26.06 1.30 -11.24
CA PHE A 160 -24.72 1.17 -10.72
C PHE A 160 -24.31 -0.30 -10.80
N PRO A 161 -23.17 -0.63 -11.41
CA PRO A 161 -22.81 -2.02 -11.66
C PRO A 161 -22.16 -2.60 -10.39
N VAL A 162 -22.92 -2.66 -9.28
CA VAL A 162 -22.48 -3.16 -7.95
C VAL A 162 -21.78 -4.50 -8.12
N ARG A 163 -22.43 -5.43 -8.83
CA ARG A 163 -21.87 -6.75 -9.12
C ARG A 163 -20.53 -6.64 -9.85
N THR A 164 -20.45 -5.81 -10.88
CA THR A 164 -19.20 -5.65 -11.63
C THR A 164 -18.08 -5.09 -10.77
N LEU A 165 -18.37 -4.21 -9.82
CA LEU A 165 -17.35 -3.60 -8.98
C LEU A 165 -16.91 -4.50 -7.82
N PHE A 166 -17.85 -5.13 -7.12
CA PHE A 166 -17.57 -5.91 -5.92
C PHE A 166 -17.38 -7.41 -6.17
N GLN A 167 -17.66 -7.89 -7.38
CA GLN A 167 -17.45 -9.29 -7.77
C GLN A 167 -16.53 -9.40 -8.98
N ASP A 168 -16.82 -8.70 -10.07
CA ASP A 168 -16.11 -8.95 -11.34
C ASP A 168 -14.78 -8.17 -11.49
N LYS A 169 -14.63 -7.04 -10.79
CA LYS A 169 -13.51 -6.09 -10.97
C LYS A 169 -12.90 -5.60 -9.66
N ILE A 170 -13.20 -6.25 -8.54
CA ILE A 170 -12.68 -5.82 -7.24
C ILE A 170 -11.14 -5.91 -7.18
N ASP A 171 -10.59 -6.89 -7.88
CA ASP A 171 -9.17 -7.15 -8.10
C ASP A 171 -8.46 -6.09 -8.96
N GLN A 172 -9.21 -5.18 -9.58
CA GLN A 172 -8.63 -4.10 -10.37
C GLN A 172 -8.41 -2.82 -9.56
N PHE A 173 -8.80 -2.79 -8.29
CA PHE A 173 -8.54 -1.69 -7.39
C PHE A 173 -7.30 -1.97 -6.56
N ASP A 174 -6.60 -0.91 -6.16
CA ASP A 174 -5.48 -0.99 -5.21
C ASP A 174 -5.95 -0.66 -3.78
N LEU A 175 -6.99 0.16 -3.66
CA LEU A 175 -7.51 0.66 -2.39
C LEU A 175 -9.03 0.83 -2.42
N ILE A 176 -9.70 0.33 -1.38
CA ILE A 176 -11.09 0.59 -1.07
C ILE A 176 -11.16 1.52 0.15
N ILE A 177 -11.90 2.62 0.05
CA ILE A 177 -12.15 3.56 1.14
C ILE A 177 -13.63 3.51 1.50
N LEU A 178 -13.93 3.14 2.76
CA LEU A 178 -15.25 3.22 3.37
C LEU A 178 -15.31 4.48 4.24
N ASP A 179 -16.07 5.48 3.80
CA ASP A 179 -16.20 6.77 4.49
C ASP A 179 -17.61 6.94 5.05
N GLN A 180 -17.74 6.83 6.37
CA GLN A 180 -19.03 6.83 7.06
C GLN A 180 -20.04 5.87 6.42
N PHE A 181 -19.58 4.64 6.17
CA PHE A 181 -20.37 3.62 5.50
C PHE A 181 -21.15 2.82 6.54
N ASP A 182 -22.47 2.93 6.49
CA ASP A 182 -23.41 2.19 7.33
C ASP A 182 -23.87 0.92 6.61
N ASP A 183 -23.85 -0.23 7.29
CA ASP A 183 -24.36 -1.49 6.71
C ASP A 183 -25.90 -1.56 6.65
N SER A 184 -26.60 -0.63 7.31
CA SER A 184 -28.04 -0.40 7.07
C SER A 184 -28.38 -0.10 5.60
N THR A 185 -27.35 0.20 4.79
CA THR A 185 -27.45 0.50 3.37
C THR A 185 -27.52 -0.71 2.42
N ARG A 186 -27.52 -1.95 2.95
CA ARG A 186 -27.83 -3.19 2.19
C ARG A 186 -26.80 -3.55 1.11
N LEU A 187 -25.50 -3.55 1.41
CA LEU A 187 -24.59 -4.39 0.62
C LEU A 187 -24.79 -5.85 1.06
N PRO A 188 -25.06 -6.80 0.16
CA PRO A 188 -25.09 -8.20 0.52
C PRO A 188 -23.78 -8.65 1.18
N ASP A 189 -23.86 -9.49 2.21
CA ASP A 189 -22.69 -10.06 2.91
C ASP A 189 -21.65 -10.65 1.98
N ALA A 190 -22.08 -11.23 0.85
CA ALA A 190 -21.18 -11.76 -0.18
C ALA A 190 -20.23 -10.69 -0.75
N TYR A 191 -20.69 -9.44 -0.91
CA TYR A 191 -19.83 -8.35 -1.37
C TYR A 191 -18.89 -7.85 -0.27
N LEU A 192 -19.34 -7.83 0.99
CA LEU A 192 -18.49 -7.51 2.13
C LEU A 192 -17.40 -8.58 2.33
N ALA A 193 -17.74 -9.85 2.14
CA ALA A 193 -16.80 -10.96 2.11
C ALA A 193 -15.77 -10.79 0.97
N ASN A 194 -16.20 -10.38 -0.23
CA ASN A 194 -15.27 -10.10 -1.32
C ASN A 194 -14.31 -8.95 -0.99
N ILE A 195 -14.75 -7.91 -0.27
CA ILE A 195 -13.85 -6.84 0.20
C ILE A 195 -12.83 -7.40 1.21
N ALA A 196 -13.28 -8.25 2.14
CA ALA A 196 -12.37 -8.90 3.09
C ALA A 196 -11.33 -9.77 2.37
N ASP A 197 -11.75 -10.55 1.37
CA ASP A 197 -10.87 -11.38 0.55
C ASP A 197 -9.92 -10.55 -0.34
N PHE A 198 -10.41 -9.43 -0.88
CA PHE A 198 -9.59 -8.46 -1.60
C PHE A 198 -8.42 -7.96 -0.74
N VAL A 199 -8.69 -7.62 0.53
CA VAL A 199 -7.64 -7.24 1.48
C VAL A 199 -6.68 -8.40 1.71
N ARG A 200 -7.18 -9.59 2.06
CA ARG A 200 -6.34 -10.78 2.30
C ARG A 200 -5.38 -11.07 1.13
N GLN A 201 -5.84 -10.84 -0.10
CA GLN A 201 -5.08 -11.04 -1.34
C GLN A 201 -4.10 -9.90 -1.69
N GLY A 202 -4.03 -8.85 -0.88
CA GLY A 202 -3.02 -7.80 -1.01
C GLY A 202 -3.57 -6.39 -1.24
N GLY A 203 -4.89 -6.22 -1.29
CA GLY A 203 -5.54 -4.92 -1.40
C GLY A 203 -5.45 -4.07 -0.13
N GLY A 204 -5.64 -2.75 -0.29
CA GLY A 204 -5.73 -1.80 0.80
C GLY A 204 -7.17 -1.51 1.21
N LEU A 205 -7.46 -1.43 2.52
CA LEU A 205 -8.74 -0.95 3.04
C LEU A 205 -8.53 0.23 4.00
N LEU A 206 -9.23 1.34 3.75
CA LEU A 206 -9.33 2.45 4.69
C LEU A 206 -10.76 2.61 5.16
N MET A 207 -10.97 2.64 6.47
CA MET A 207 -12.26 2.94 7.04
C MET A 207 -12.19 4.22 7.89
N THR A 208 -13.06 5.17 7.59
CA THR A 208 -13.33 6.34 8.44
C THR A 208 -14.68 6.11 9.11
N ALA A 209 -14.65 5.88 10.42
CA ALA A 209 -15.83 5.47 11.19
C ALA A 209 -16.34 6.63 12.08
N GLY A 210 -17.65 6.84 12.05
CA GLY A 210 -18.41 7.79 12.85
C GLY A 210 -19.57 7.11 13.60
N PRO A 211 -20.60 7.88 14.02
CA PRO A 211 -21.75 7.36 14.77
C PRO A 211 -22.46 6.16 14.13
N GLU A 212 -22.44 6.04 12.81
CA GLU A 212 -23.05 4.93 12.07
C GLU A 212 -22.42 3.57 12.39
N PHE A 213 -21.20 3.56 12.91
CA PHE A 213 -20.51 2.33 13.31
C PHE A 213 -21.01 1.81 14.66
N ILE A 214 -21.80 2.61 15.40
CA ILE A 214 -22.32 2.29 16.72
C ILE A 214 -23.75 1.76 16.59
N GLY A 215 -23.91 0.47 16.84
CA GLY A 215 -25.21 -0.17 16.81
C GLY A 215 -25.12 -1.63 16.41
N PRO A 216 -26.19 -2.40 16.64
CA PRO A 216 -26.29 -3.74 16.08
C PRO A 216 -26.37 -3.68 14.55
N GLY A 217 -25.69 -4.60 13.87
CA GLY A 217 -25.66 -4.68 12.42
C GLY A 217 -24.77 -3.60 11.79
N SER A 218 -23.75 -3.12 12.50
CA SER A 218 -22.71 -2.31 11.88
C SER A 218 -21.70 -3.20 11.14
N LEU A 219 -20.77 -2.62 10.37
CA LEU A 219 -19.82 -3.39 9.56
C LEU A 219 -18.97 -4.39 10.38
N GLN A 220 -18.81 -4.18 11.69
CA GLN A 220 -18.10 -5.14 12.54
C GLN A 220 -18.86 -6.46 12.75
N ASP A 221 -20.18 -6.47 12.53
CA ASP A 221 -21.02 -7.66 12.62
C ASP A 221 -21.07 -8.44 11.29
N THR A 222 -20.27 -8.01 10.30
CA THR A 222 -20.21 -8.57 8.93
C THR A 222 -18.86 -9.27 8.71
N PRO A 223 -18.63 -9.94 7.55
CA PRO A 223 -17.31 -10.51 7.22
C PRO A 223 -16.14 -9.51 7.26
N LEU A 224 -16.39 -8.19 7.22
CA LEU A 224 -15.35 -7.19 7.42
C LEU A 224 -14.81 -7.17 8.85
N GLY A 225 -15.63 -7.49 9.87
CA GLY A 225 -15.21 -7.51 11.27
C GLY A 225 -13.97 -8.38 11.51
N ASP A 226 -13.81 -9.47 10.77
CA ASP A 226 -12.66 -10.38 10.87
C ASP A 226 -11.31 -9.71 10.50
N ILE A 227 -11.36 -8.63 9.71
CA ILE A 227 -10.17 -7.92 9.21
C ILE A 227 -10.01 -6.52 9.82
N LEU A 228 -10.96 -6.09 10.67
CA LEU A 228 -10.86 -4.78 11.31
C LEU A 228 -9.81 -4.80 12.43
N PRO A 229 -8.99 -3.75 12.55
CA PRO A 229 -7.97 -3.67 13.58
C PRO A 229 -8.58 -3.39 14.97
N VAL A 230 -9.77 -2.79 15.02
CA VAL A 230 -10.42 -2.36 16.26
C VAL A 230 -11.93 -2.55 16.14
N HIS A 231 -12.54 -3.11 17.18
CA HIS A 231 -13.99 -3.15 17.35
C HIS A 231 -14.45 -2.04 18.30
N VAL A 232 -15.67 -1.54 18.10
CA VAL A 232 -16.27 -0.48 18.92
C VAL A 232 -17.45 -1.07 19.70
N PRO A 233 -17.55 -0.85 21.02
CA PRO A 233 -18.67 -1.35 21.78
C PRO A 233 -19.96 -0.62 21.38
N VAL A 234 -21.06 -1.37 21.29
CA VAL A 234 -22.39 -0.81 20.97
C VAL A 234 -22.81 0.23 22.01
N ASP A 235 -22.60 -0.09 23.30
CA ASP A 235 -22.90 0.83 24.39
C ASP A 235 -21.64 1.60 24.80
N GLY A 236 -21.74 2.93 24.81
CA GLY A 236 -20.64 3.81 25.23
C GLY A 236 -19.49 3.93 24.23
N GLY A 237 -19.64 3.39 23.01
CA GLY A 237 -18.65 3.54 21.94
C GLY A 237 -18.55 4.95 21.36
N LEU A 238 -19.50 5.84 21.65
CA LEU A 238 -19.51 7.22 21.15
C LEU A 238 -18.91 8.17 22.20
N HIS A 239 -17.95 8.99 21.78
CA HIS A 239 -17.47 10.09 22.60
C HIS A 239 -17.54 11.42 21.85
N GLU A 240 -18.44 12.31 22.30
CA GLU A 240 -18.66 13.64 21.71
C GLU A 240 -18.12 14.76 22.62
N GLN A 241 -16.79 14.80 22.77
CA GLN A 241 -16.12 15.88 23.49
C GLN A 241 -14.91 16.38 22.71
N ARG A 242 -14.46 17.59 23.07
CA ARG A 242 -13.26 18.19 22.51
C ARG A 242 -12.04 17.32 22.84
N LEU A 243 -11.35 16.87 21.81
CA LEU A 243 -10.13 16.09 21.90
C LEU A 243 -9.07 16.65 20.94
N VAL A 244 -7.80 16.61 21.33
CA VAL A 244 -6.69 16.95 20.42
C VAL A 244 -6.00 15.64 20.05
N PRO A 245 -5.99 15.25 18.76
CA PRO A 245 -5.26 14.07 18.33
C PRO A 245 -3.77 14.23 18.62
N GLU A 246 -3.14 13.18 19.14
CA GLU A 246 -1.69 13.16 19.31
C GLU A 246 -1.10 11.84 18.82
N LEU A 247 0.17 11.88 18.45
CA LEU A 247 0.92 10.70 18.04
C LEU A 247 1.28 9.82 19.23
N THR A 248 1.17 8.52 19.05
CA THR A 248 1.80 7.53 19.93
C THR A 248 3.32 7.51 19.71
N GLU A 249 4.05 6.80 20.56
CA GLU A 249 5.50 6.60 20.38
C GLU A 249 5.81 5.88 19.04
N LEU A 250 4.94 4.97 18.63
CA LEU A 250 5.02 4.32 17.32
C LEU A 250 4.71 5.33 16.20
N GLY A 251 3.63 6.09 16.34
CA GLY A 251 3.24 7.14 15.38
C GLY A 251 4.32 8.18 15.13
N ARG A 252 5.19 8.48 16.10
CA ARG A 252 6.32 9.40 15.89
C ARG A 252 7.39 8.87 14.94
N ARG A 253 7.47 7.55 14.75
CA ARG A 253 8.50 6.89 13.93
C ARG A 253 7.95 6.23 12.67
N HIS A 254 6.65 5.91 12.67
CA HIS A 254 6.00 5.21 11.56
C HIS A 254 5.97 6.07 10.28
N PRO A 255 6.28 5.54 9.08
CA PRO A 255 6.39 6.32 7.83
C PRO A 255 5.15 7.18 7.49
N VAL A 256 3.96 6.71 7.87
CA VAL A 256 2.70 7.41 7.64
C VAL A 256 2.60 8.72 8.42
N THR A 257 3.15 8.77 9.64
CA THR A 257 2.93 9.86 10.61
C THR A 257 4.21 10.56 11.06
N ALA A 258 5.38 9.98 10.78
CA ALA A 258 6.68 10.59 11.05
C ALA A 258 6.81 11.92 10.31
N ASP A 259 7.38 12.93 10.96
CA ASP A 259 7.63 14.26 10.37
C ASP A 259 6.38 14.95 9.80
N LEU A 260 5.17 14.61 10.28
CA LEU A 260 3.99 15.38 9.92
C LEU A 260 4.13 16.84 10.40
N PRO A 261 3.70 17.82 9.59
CA PRO A 261 3.68 19.21 10.01
C PRO A 261 2.93 19.37 11.33
N GLY A 262 3.51 20.15 12.24
CA GLY A 262 2.90 20.43 13.54
C GLY A 262 3.23 19.47 14.67
N VAL A 263 4.01 18.41 14.38
CA VAL A 263 4.56 17.54 15.42
C VAL A 263 5.71 18.28 16.14
N THR A 264 5.64 18.31 17.46
CA THR A 264 6.68 18.90 18.33
C THR A 264 7.20 17.85 19.33
N PRO A 265 8.35 18.08 19.98
CA PRO A 265 8.82 17.19 21.05
C PRO A 265 7.82 17.04 22.20
N SER A 266 6.99 18.06 22.46
CA SER A 266 6.02 18.11 23.55
C SER A 266 4.61 17.65 23.16
N GLY A 267 4.34 17.31 21.90
CA GLY A 267 2.99 16.96 21.45
C GLY A 267 2.75 17.36 20.00
N THR A 268 1.56 17.88 19.71
CA THR A 268 1.15 18.38 18.40
C THR A 268 0.58 19.79 18.53
N ASP A 269 0.74 20.62 17.51
CA ASP A 269 0.08 21.93 17.41
C ASP A 269 -1.27 21.86 16.67
N TRP A 270 -1.79 20.64 16.50
CA TRP A 270 -2.99 20.38 15.72
C TRP A 270 -4.25 20.87 16.41
N GLY A 271 -5.23 21.25 15.59
CA GLY A 271 -6.56 21.61 16.02
C GLY A 271 -7.34 20.42 16.58
N PRO A 272 -8.35 20.69 17.42
CA PRO A 272 -9.14 19.65 18.04
C PRO A 272 -10.15 19.02 17.07
N TRP A 273 -10.59 17.82 17.42
CA TRP A 273 -11.84 17.22 16.97
C TRP A 273 -12.84 17.21 18.14
N TYR A 274 -14.08 16.84 17.85
CA TYR A 274 -15.20 16.88 18.79
C TYR A 274 -15.95 15.56 18.87
N ARG A 275 -15.49 14.55 18.11
CA ARG A 275 -16.09 13.23 18.09
C ARG A 275 -15.04 12.17 17.78
N GLU A 276 -15.05 11.11 18.57
CA GLU A 276 -14.33 9.87 18.32
C GLU A 276 -15.18 8.66 18.69
N LEU A 277 -14.77 7.51 18.16
CA LEU A 277 -15.25 6.21 18.58
C LEU A 277 -14.28 5.62 19.61
N LEU A 278 -14.80 5.21 20.76
CA LEU A 278 -14.03 4.56 21.81
C LEU A 278 -13.81 3.10 21.43
N GLY A 279 -12.78 2.86 20.65
CA GLY A 279 -12.36 1.51 20.27
C GLY A 279 -11.95 0.65 21.46
N GLN A 280 -12.24 -0.65 21.37
CA GLN A 280 -11.70 -1.66 22.29
C GLN A 280 -10.19 -1.82 22.08
N THR A 281 -9.59 -2.78 22.81
CA THR A 281 -8.19 -3.16 22.59
C THR A 281 -7.98 -3.54 21.12
N PRO A 282 -7.03 -2.89 20.40
CA PRO A 282 -6.68 -3.28 19.05
C PRO A 282 -6.30 -4.75 18.97
N ARG A 283 -6.55 -5.36 17.81
CA ARG A 283 -6.13 -6.72 17.52
C ARG A 283 -4.61 -6.87 17.69
N GLU A 284 -4.18 -8.06 18.08
CA GLU A 284 -2.76 -8.38 18.21
C GLU A 284 -2.03 -8.15 16.88
N GLY A 285 -0.93 -7.40 16.91
CA GLY A 285 -0.16 -7.02 15.73
C GLY A 285 -0.56 -5.69 15.11
N SER A 286 -1.71 -5.11 15.48
CA SER A 286 -2.12 -3.80 14.97
C SER A 286 -1.28 -2.65 15.57
N GLU A 287 -1.09 -1.62 14.76
CA GLU A 287 -0.25 -0.46 15.05
C GLU A 287 -1.09 0.79 15.29
N THR A 288 -1.17 1.24 16.54
CA THR A 288 -1.86 2.49 16.88
C THR A 288 -0.91 3.67 16.68
N LEU A 289 -1.17 4.53 15.70
CA LEU A 289 -0.31 5.68 15.38
C LEU A 289 -0.79 6.98 16.01
N MET A 290 -2.11 7.16 16.13
CA MET A 290 -2.71 8.31 16.79
C MET A 290 -3.62 7.85 17.91
N SER A 291 -3.71 8.67 18.95
CA SER A 291 -4.60 8.43 20.09
C SER A 291 -5.29 9.70 20.56
N GLY A 292 -6.50 9.54 21.10
CA GLY A 292 -7.28 10.56 21.81
C GLY A 292 -7.07 10.47 23.33
N PRO A 293 -7.27 11.56 24.10
CA PRO A 293 -7.36 11.50 25.56
C PRO A 293 -8.70 10.87 25.99
N THR A 294 -8.70 10.02 27.03
CA THR A 294 -9.96 9.54 27.61
C THR A 294 -10.44 10.42 28.77
N PRO A 295 -11.75 10.42 29.09
CA PRO A 295 -12.28 11.09 30.27
C PRO A 295 -11.63 10.64 31.59
N GLU A 296 -11.20 9.39 31.71
CA GLU A 296 -10.53 8.87 32.92
C GLU A 296 -9.02 9.13 32.96
N GLY A 297 -8.46 9.89 32.01
CA GLY A 297 -7.02 10.22 31.97
C GLY A 297 -6.14 9.16 31.30
N GLY A 298 -6.73 8.27 30.50
CA GLY A 298 -6.05 7.31 29.65
C GLY A 298 -5.91 7.77 28.20
N ARG A 299 -5.65 6.82 27.30
CA ARG A 299 -5.57 7.06 25.85
C ARG A 299 -6.44 6.07 25.09
N THR A 300 -7.21 6.57 24.14
CA THR A 300 -8.01 5.78 23.20
C THR A 300 -7.30 5.70 21.85
N PRO A 301 -7.32 4.56 21.15
CA PRO A 301 -6.82 4.50 19.78
C PRO A 301 -7.67 5.41 18.90
N LEU A 302 -7.01 6.10 17.95
CA LEU A 302 -7.70 7.02 17.03
C LEU A 302 -7.38 6.70 15.57
N LEU A 303 -6.12 6.40 15.25
CA LEU A 303 -5.70 5.86 13.95
C LEU A 303 -4.95 4.56 14.18
N VAL A 304 -5.50 3.46 13.69
CA VAL A 304 -4.92 2.13 13.84
C VAL A 304 -4.71 1.48 12.48
N LEU A 305 -3.53 0.94 12.26
CA LEU A 305 -3.14 0.23 11.06
C LEU A 305 -2.98 -1.26 11.38
N ASP A 306 -3.16 -2.12 10.39
CA ASP A 306 -2.93 -3.56 10.54
C ASP A 306 -2.54 -4.19 9.20
N HIS A 307 -1.80 -5.28 9.29
CA HIS A 307 -1.47 -6.16 8.18
C HIS A 307 -2.37 -7.39 8.22
N VAL A 308 -3.17 -7.58 7.18
CA VAL A 308 -4.11 -8.71 7.08
C VAL A 308 -3.66 -9.59 5.94
N GLU A 309 -2.97 -10.67 6.29
CA GLU A 309 -2.30 -11.55 5.33
C GLU A 309 -1.38 -10.75 4.40
N GLN A 310 -1.71 -10.63 3.12
CA GLN A 310 -0.93 -9.84 2.18
C GLN A 310 -1.37 -8.38 2.15
N GLY A 311 -2.54 -8.03 2.67
CA GLY A 311 -3.13 -6.69 2.60
C GLY A 311 -2.79 -5.77 3.75
N ARG A 312 -3.31 -4.55 3.65
CA ARG A 312 -3.14 -3.48 4.63
C ARG A 312 -4.49 -2.86 4.96
N VAL A 313 -4.77 -2.67 6.24
CA VAL A 313 -6.01 -2.04 6.74
C VAL A 313 -5.64 -0.83 7.58
N ALA A 314 -6.38 0.25 7.43
CA ALA A 314 -6.31 1.40 8.31
C ALA A 314 -7.72 1.79 8.75
N MET A 315 -7.88 2.09 10.03
CA MET A 315 -9.13 2.53 10.63
C MET A 315 -8.90 3.84 11.37
N LEU A 316 -9.64 4.88 10.95
CA LEU A 316 -9.73 6.15 11.64
C LEU A 316 -11.04 6.16 12.45
N LEU A 317 -10.91 6.17 13.77
CA LEU A 317 -12.00 6.14 14.75
C LEU A 317 -12.61 7.54 14.97
N SER A 318 -12.73 8.31 13.90
CA SER A 318 -13.40 9.61 13.88
C SER A 318 -13.73 9.99 12.44
N ASP A 319 -14.92 10.53 12.23
CA ASP A 319 -15.36 11.08 10.95
C ASP A 319 -14.91 12.55 10.74
N GLN A 320 -14.20 13.14 11.70
CA GLN A 320 -14.02 14.59 11.78
C GLN A 320 -12.68 15.13 11.29
N ILE A 321 -11.86 14.31 10.62
CA ILE A 321 -10.57 14.77 10.05
C ILE A 321 -10.73 15.97 9.09
N TRP A 322 -11.91 16.13 8.49
CA TRP A 322 -12.23 17.28 7.64
C TRP A 322 -12.16 18.63 8.38
N LEU A 323 -12.27 18.67 9.71
CA LEU A 323 -12.12 19.90 10.52
C LEU A 323 -10.75 20.55 10.32
N TRP A 324 -9.69 19.75 10.20
CA TRP A 324 -8.34 20.25 9.89
C TRP A 324 -8.28 20.94 8.54
N SER A 325 -9.02 20.46 7.53
CA SER A 325 -9.11 21.13 6.22
C SER A 325 -9.83 22.49 6.28
N ARG A 326 -10.58 22.74 7.36
CA ARG A 326 -11.27 24.01 7.63
C ARG A 326 -10.46 24.97 8.51
N GLY A 327 -9.28 24.55 8.98
CA GLY A 327 -8.46 25.36 9.88
C GLY A 327 -8.97 25.40 11.33
N GLU A 328 -9.84 24.44 11.71
CA GLU A 328 -10.36 24.35 13.07
C GLU A 328 -9.21 24.30 14.08
N GLY A 329 -9.21 25.20 15.08
CA GLY A 329 -8.15 25.28 16.09
C GLY A 329 -6.72 25.42 15.56
N GLY A 330 -6.53 25.99 14.36
CA GLY A 330 -5.22 26.08 13.69
C GLY A 330 -5.05 25.09 12.54
N GLY A 331 -5.98 24.13 12.38
CA GLY A 331 -5.95 23.12 11.33
C GLY A 331 -5.11 21.91 11.71
N GLY A 332 -4.62 21.18 10.72
CA GLY A 332 -3.76 20.02 10.94
C GLY A 332 -3.30 19.42 9.61
N PRO A 333 -2.42 18.42 9.64
CA PRO A 333 -1.76 17.88 8.45
C PRO A 333 -2.67 16.91 7.68
N GLN A 334 -3.96 17.22 7.54
CA GLN A 334 -4.97 16.34 6.95
C GLN A 334 -4.58 15.84 5.56
N ALA A 335 -4.17 16.74 4.65
CA ALA A 335 -3.87 16.36 3.28
C ALA A 335 -2.66 15.42 3.21
N GLU A 336 -1.62 15.71 4.00
CA GLU A 336 -0.41 14.91 4.03
C GLU A 336 -0.65 13.55 4.69
N LEU A 337 -1.36 13.51 5.83
CA LEU A 337 -1.72 12.29 6.52
C LEU A 337 -2.56 11.37 5.62
N LEU A 338 -3.62 11.89 5.00
CA LEU A 338 -4.49 11.08 4.14
C LEU A 338 -3.76 10.57 2.90
N ARG A 339 -2.90 11.40 2.29
CA ARG A 339 -2.05 10.98 1.16
C ARG A 339 -1.12 9.84 1.55
N ARG A 340 -0.42 9.97 2.68
CA ARG A 340 0.49 8.95 3.19
C ARG A 340 -0.23 7.66 3.58
N LEU A 341 -1.41 7.76 4.19
CA LEU A 341 -2.27 6.61 4.47
C LEU A 341 -2.66 5.88 3.18
N SER A 342 -3.17 6.59 2.18
CA SER A 342 -3.50 5.99 0.87
C SER A 342 -2.29 5.28 0.26
N HIS A 343 -1.12 5.93 0.26
CA HIS A 343 0.11 5.36 -0.31
C HIS A 343 0.58 4.13 0.46
N TRP A 344 0.55 4.17 1.80
CA TRP A 344 0.91 3.02 2.63
C TRP A 344 -0.02 1.83 2.38
N LEU A 345 -1.34 2.06 2.33
CA LEU A 345 -2.32 1.02 2.05
C LEU A 345 -2.13 0.38 0.67
N MET A 346 -1.72 1.19 -0.32
CA MET A 346 -1.41 0.72 -1.67
C MET A 346 -0.01 0.12 -1.78
N LYS A 347 0.78 0.03 -0.71
CA LYS A 347 2.16 -0.48 -0.68
C LYS A 347 3.11 0.30 -1.59
N GLU A 348 2.99 1.63 -1.55
CA GLU A 348 3.95 2.50 -2.21
C GLU A 348 5.30 2.45 -1.48
N PRO A 349 6.43 2.20 -2.18
CA PRO A 349 7.74 1.94 -1.55
C PRO A 349 8.22 3.04 -0.62
N GLN A 350 7.88 4.29 -0.94
CA GLN A 350 8.27 5.46 -0.15
C GLN A 350 7.75 5.39 1.30
N LEU A 351 6.64 4.67 1.50
CA LEU A 351 5.93 4.51 2.75
C LEU A 351 6.14 3.11 3.35
N ASP A 352 7.01 2.28 2.76
CA ASP A 352 7.30 0.95 3.28
C ASP A 352 8.10 1.02 4.59
N GLU A 353 7.72 0.18 5.54
CA GLU A 353 8.33 0.13 6.87
C GLU A 353 9.73 -0.47 6.81
N GLU A 354 9.91 -1.50 5.98
CA GLU A 354 11.18 -2.24 5.80
C GLU A 354 11.83 -1.96 4.44
N GLN A 355 12.13 -0.69 4.14
CA GLN A 355 12.75 -0.33 2.87
C GLN A 355 14.29 -0.45 2.91
N LEU A 356 14.88 -1.07 1.88
CA LEU A 356 16.32 -1.01 1.58
C LEU A 356 16.55 -0.12 0.35
N ASP A 357 17.18 1.04 0.56
CA ASP A 357 17.60 1.94 -0.52
C ASP A 357 19.08 1.76 -0.83
N ALA A 358 19.42 1.70 -2.11
CA ALA A 358 20.80 1.60 -2.58
C ALA A 358 21.11 2.66 -3.64
N ALA A 359 22.21 3.40 -3.45
CA ALA A 359 22.70 4.41 -4.38
C ALA A 359 24.18 4.19 -4.68
N ILE A 360 24.57 4.31 -5.95
CA ILE A 360 25.97 4.28 -6.37
C ILE A 360 26.38 5.69 -6.78
N THR A 361 27.35 6.27 -6.08
CA THR A 361 27.96 7.56 -6.41
C THR A 361 29.46 7.38 -6.44
N ASP A 362 30.12 7.79 -7.53
CA ASP A 362 31.58 7.69 -7.71
C ASP A 362 32.16 6.29 -7.42
N GLY A 363 31.44 5.23 -7.84
CA GLY A 363 31.86 3.84 -7.63
C GLY A 363 31.67 3.31 -6.21
N THR A 364 31.06 4.09 -5.31
CA THR A 364 30.73 3.67 -3.94
C THR A 364 29.24 3.34 -3.83
N LEU A 365 28.92 2.12 -3.41
CA LEU A 365 27.56 1.67 -3.11
C LEU A 365 27.19 2.03 -1.67
N THR A 366 26.21 2.92 -1.48
CA THR A 366 25.60 3.24 -0.18
C THR A 366 24.27 2.51 -0.07
N VAL A 367 24.11 1.69 0.97
CA VAL A 367 22.85 1.00 1.29
C VAL A 367 22.28 1.58 2.59
N THR A 368 21.03 2.04 2.56
CA THR A 368 20.29 2.56 3.71
C THR A 368 19.11 1.65 4.00
N ARG A 369 18.97 1.19 5.24
CA ARG A 369 17.83 0.40 5.70
C ARG A 369 16.92 1.27 6.57
N ARG A 370 15.62 1.28 6.27
CA ARG A 370 14.55 1.72 7.17
C ARG A 370 13.98 0.50 7.88
N SER A 371 13.79 0.60 9.19
CA SER A 371 13.26 -0.43 10.08
C SER A 371 12.62 0.20 11.31
#